data_AF-A0A8T1ST49-F1
#
_entry.id   AF-A0A8T1ST49-F1
#
_cell.length_a   1.000
_cell.length_b   1.000
_cell.length_c   1.000
_cell.angle_alpha   90.00
_cell.angle_beta   90.00
_cell.angle_gamma   90.00
#
_symmetry.space_group_name_H-M   'P 1'
#
loop_
_entity.id
_entity.type
_entity.pdbx_description
1 polymer ?
#
loop_
_entity_poly.entity_id
_entity_poly.type
_entity_poly.pdbx_seq_one_letter_code
_entity_poly.pdbx_strand_id
1 'polypeptide(L)' 'MLMSDKVRDKIVSLVTLAKYFAVILDCTPDVSHQEQMSLVVRFVDISDSAQITVKESFVTFLEVEEVFQ' A
#
# COMPACT_ATOMS: atom_id res chain seq x y z
N MET A 1 1.49 11.20 15.69
CA MET A 1 1.36 10.63 14.34
C MET A 1 2.39 11.17 13.31
N LEU A 2 3.45 11.89 13.72
CA LEU A 2 4.34 12.55 12.75
C LEU A 2 5.20 11.57 11.90
N MET A 3 5.55 10.41 12.45
CA MET A 3 6.41 9.44 11.75
C MET A 3 5.64 8.60 10.74
N SER A 4 4.41 8.17 11.07
CA SER A 4 3.57 7.39 10.14
C SER A 4 3.20 8.18 8.90
N ASP A 5 2.86 9.46 9.05
CA ASP A 5 2.56 10.33 7.92
C ASP A 5 3.78 10.51 7.02
N LYS A 6 4.97 10.75 7.60
CA LYS A 6 6.22 10.85 6.81
C LYS A 6 6.56 9.58 6.04
N VAL A 7 6.34 8.40 6.65
CA VAL A 7 6.55 7.11 5.98
C VAL A 7 5.56 6.94 4.84
N ARG A 8 4.27 7.20 5.08
CA ARG A 8 3.22 7.16 4.05
C ARG A 8 3.54 8.10 2.89
N ASP A 9 3.89 9.35 3.18
CA ASP A 9 4.18 10.36 2.16
C ASP A 9 5.41 9.96 1.34
N LYS A 10 6.42 9.33 1.97
CA LYS A 10 7.58 8.79 1.26
C LYS A 10 7.19 7.63 0.33
N ILE A 11 6.33 6.71 0.78
CA ILE A 11 5.82 5.62 -0.05
C ILE A 11 5.05 6.19 -1.25
N VAL A 12 4.12 7.12 -1.02
CA VAL A 12 3.33 7.77 -2.07
C VAL A 12 4.23 8.49 -3.08
N SER A 13 5.24 9.22 -2.61
CA SER A 13 6.22 9.89 -3.48
C SER A 13 6.98 8.90 -4.36
N LEU A 14 7.46 7.79 -3.80
CA LEU A 14 8.18 6.76 -4.57
C LEU A 14 7.30 6.09 -5.62
N VAL A 15 6.07 5.72 -5.24
CA VAL A 15 5.11 5.09 -6.16
C VAL A 15 4.71 6.04 -7.29
N THR A 16 4.54 7.33 -7.01
CA THR A 16 4.19 8.35 -8.02
C THR A 16 5.29 8.54 -9.06
N LEU A 17 6.56 8.36 -8.66
CA LEU A 17 7.71 8.41 -9.56
C LEU A 17 7.92 7.09 -10.32
N ALA A 18 7.38 5.98 -9.83
CA ALA A 18 7.52 4.68 -10.46
C ALA A 18 6.70 4.61 -11.75
N LYS A 19 7.34 4.19 -12.85
CA LYS A 19 6.66 3.96 -14.13
C LYS A 19 5.67 2.79 -14.08
N TYR A 20 5.94 1.80 -13.24
CA TYR A 20 5.15 0.58 -13.11
C TYR A 20 4.83 0.35 -11.64
N PHE A 21 3.54 0.26 -11.33
CA PHE A 21 3.05 -0.08 -10.01
C PHE A 21 1.74 -0.88 -10.10
N ALA A 22 1.42 -1.58 -9.02
CA ALA A 22 0.17 -2.26 -8.78
C ALA A 22 -0.33 -1.92 -7.38
N VAL A 23 -1.65 -1.80 -7.26
CA VAL A 23 -2.34 -1.69 -5.97
C VAL A 23 -2.91 -3.06 -5.65
N ILE A 24 -2.64 -3.55 -4.45
CA ILE A 24 -3.09 -4.83 -3.94
C ILE A 24 -4.00 -4.54 -2.75
N LEU A 25 -5.19 -5.11 -2.81
CA LEU A 25 -6.21 -5.05 -1.78
C LEU A 25 -6.47 -6.47 -1.32
N ASP A 26 -6.23 -6.75 -0.03
CA ASP A 26 -6.42 -8.09 0.55
C ASP A 26 -7.30 -8.00 1.79
N CYS A 27 -8.39 -8.77 1.81
CA CYS A 27 -9.31 -8.85 2.94
C CYS A 27 -8.82 -9.95 3.87
N THR A 28 -8.35 -9.55 5.05
CA THR A 28 -8.12 -10.51 6.13
C THR A 28 -9.42 -10.57 6.95
N PRO A 29 -10.19 -11.67 6.91
CA PRO A 29 -11.39 -11.79 7.72
C PRO A 29 -10.97 -11.84 9.19
N ASP A 30 -11.06 -10.68 9.86
CA ASP A 30 -10.89 -10.61 11.30
C ASP A 30 -12.18 -11.11 11.96
N VAL A 31 -12.03 -11.79 13.09
CA VAL A 31 -13.14 -12.34 13.90
C VAL A 31 -13.91 -11.24 14.64
N SER A 32 -13.39 -10.00 14.64
CA SER A 32 -14.09 -8.82 15.13
C SER A 32 -14.97 -8.26 14.00
N HIS A 33 -16.18 -7.78 14.32
CA HIS A 33 -17.30 -7.49 13.40
C HIS A 33 -17.06 -6.38 12.33
N GLN A 34 -15.83 -6.05 12.00
CA GLN A 34 -15.46 -5.11 10.94
C GLN A 34 -14.39 -5.76 10.05
N GLU A 35 -14.77 -6.09 8.81
CA GLU A 35 -13.80 -6.53 7.81
C GLU A 35 -12.80 -5.39 7.54
N GLN A 36 -11.51 -5.69 7.70
CA GLN A 36 -10.43 -4.78 7.35
C GLN A 36 -9.72 -5.28 6.10
N MET A 37 -9.50 -4.36 5.17
CA MET A 37 -8.78 -4.63 3.93
C MET A 37 -7.43 -3.92 3.95
N SER A 38 -6.36 -4.69 3.77
CA SER A 38 -5.01 -4.14 3.68
C SER A 38 -4.78 -3.49 2.31
N LEU A 39 -4.26 -2.26 2.31
CA LEU A 39 -3.81 -1.57 1.11
C LEU A 39 -2.28 -1.68 1.00
N VAL A 40 -1.84 -2.43 -0.01
CA VAL A 40 -0.42 -2.66 -0.32
C VAL A 40 -0.12 -2.14 -1.72
N VAL A 41 1.02 -1.47 -1.89
CA VAL A 41 1.51 -1.00 -3.18
C VAL A 41 2.76 -1.77 -3.57
N ARG A 42 2.77 -2.32 -4.78
CA ARG A 42 3.93 -2.99 -5.37
C ARG A 42 4.43 -2.17 -6.55
N PHE A 43 5.68 -1.75 -6.57
CA PHE A 43 6.22 -0.85 -7.60
C PHE A 43 7.64 -1.20 -8.00
N VAL A 44 8.00 -0.85 -9.23
CA VAL A 44 9.38 -0.98 -9.74
C VAL A 44 10.17 0.25 -9.31
N ASP A 45 11.18 0.04 -8.48
CA ASP A 45 12.15 1.03 -8.06
C ASP A 45 13.40 0.92 -8.92
N ILE A 46 13.80 2.02 -9.53
CA ILE A 46 15.01 2.13 -10.34
C ILE A 46 15.95 3.07 -9.60
N SER A 47 17.04 2.54 -9.08
CA SER A 47 18.03 3.36 -8.38
C SER A 47 18.81 4.25 -9.34
N ASP A 48 19.52 5.25 -8.80
CA ASP A 48 20.46 6.09 -9.56
C ASP A 48 21.58 5.26 -10.21
N SER A 49 21.90 4.09 -9.66
CA SER A 49 22.85 3.11 -10.22
C SER A 49 22.24 2.21 -11.30
N ALA A 50 21.03 2.53 -11.78
CA ALA A 50 20.24 1.74 -12.74
C ALA A 50 19.89 0.32 -12.24
N GLN A 51 19.95 0.07 -10.94
CA GLN A 51 19.51 -1.20 -10.36
C GLN A 51 17.98 -1.21 -10.32
N ILE A 52 17.39 -2.28 -10.87
CA ILE A 52 15.94 -2.46 -10.91
C ILE A 52 15.55 -3.41 -9.78
N THR A 53 14.64 -2.97 -8.90
CA THR A 53 14.10 -3.77 -7.80
C THR A 53 12.58 -3.65 -7.77
N VAL A 54 11.89 -4.75 -7.50
CA VAL A 54 10.45 -4.70 -7.20
C VAL A 54 10.29 -4.54 -5.69
N LYS A 55 9.63 -3.48 -5.26
CA LYS A 55 9.33 -3.19 -3.85
C LYS A 55 7.85 -3.37 -3.58
N GLU A 56 7.55 -3.79 -2.36
CA GLU A 56 6.20 -3.88 -1.83
C GLU A 56 6.13 -3.09 -0.53
N SER A 57 5.06 -2.32 -0.33
CA SER A 57 4.91 -1.45 0.85
C SER A 57 3.47 -1.41 1.31
N PHE A 58 3.26 -1.64 2.60
CA PHE A 58 1.97 -1.45 3.25
C PHE A 58 1.69 0.03 3.44
N VAL A 59 0.48 0.47 3.09
CA VAL A 59 0.06 1.87 3.21
C VAL A 59 -0.85 2.07 4.41
N THR A 60 -1.94 1.30 4.47
CA THR A 60 -2.95 1.42 5.53
C THR A 60 -3.95 0.26 5.50
N PHE A 61 -4.84 0.20 6.50
CA PHE A 61 -6.07 -0.60 6.46
C PHE A 61 -7.25 0.28 6.04
N LEU A 62 -8.13 -0.29 5.24
CA LEU A 62 -9.41 0.30 4.87
C LEU A 62 -10.52 -0.45 5.61
N GLU A 63 -11.46 0.28 6.18
CA GLU A 63 -12.70 -0.29 6.68
C GLU A 63 -13.56 -0.73 5.48
N VAL A 64 -14.03 -1.97 5.52
CA VAL A 64 -14.96 -2.50 4.51
C VAL A 64 -16.35 -2.41 5.09
N GLU A 65 -17.20 -1.58 4.47
CA GLU A 65 -18.63 -1.62 4.75
C GLU A 65 -19.22 -2.83 4.01
N GLU A 66 -19.82 -3.77 4.74
CA GLU A 66 -20.64 -4.82 4.14
C GLU A 66 -21.85 -4.15 3.44
N VAL A 67 -21.79 -4.09 2.11
CA VAL A 67 -22.96 -3.73 1.31
C VAL A 67 -23.85 -4.96 1.28
N PHE A 68 -24.81 -5.04 2.20
CA PHE A 68 -25.87 -6.05 2.16
C PHE A 68 -26.54 -6.04 0.78
N GLN A 69 -26.32 -7.09 -0.02
CA GLN A 69 -27.11 -7.45 -1.20
C GLN A 69 -28.13 -8.52 -0.83
#